data_AF-A0A1M7QAL2-F1
#
_entry.id   AF-A0A1M7QAL2-F1
#
_cell.length_a   1.000
_cell.length_b   1.000
_cell.length_c   1.000
_cell.angle_alpha   90.00
_cell.angle_beta   90.00
_cell.angle_gamma   90.00
#
_symmetry.space_group_name_H-M   'P 1'
#
loop_
_entity.id
_entity.type
_entity.pdbx_description
1 polymer ?
#
loop_
_entity_poly.entity_id
_entity_poly.type
_entity_poly.pdbx_seq_one_letter_code
_entity_poly.pdbx_strand_id
1 'polypeptide(L)'
;MTSQSYLFVYGTLRKGFRHPMGALLEQEANYLGSGVISGLLFDLGPYPVAVSSEDQANQVFGDVYQFTENSNLISILDDYEGVGELLETGVTFSRKQVPVNLVQGPLLEAWVYLYTGYIDHLVPIASGDYLNYKKK
;
A
#
# COMPACT_ATOMS: atom_id res chain seq x y z
N MET A 1 20.72 17.91 4.88
CA MET A 1 19.33 18.10 4.40
C MET A 1 18.64 16.76 4.53
N THR A 2 17.56 16.65 5.29
CA THR A 2 16.79 15.40 5.42
C THR A 2 15.84 15.29 4.23
N SER A 3 16.08 14.34 3.34
CA SER A 3 15.18 14.03 2.24
C SER A 3 13.88 13.41 2.78
N GLN A 4 12.76 13.82 2.20
CA GLN A 4 11.43 13.30 2.54
C GLN A 4 10.98 12.34 1.44
N SER A 5 10.40 11.22 1.84
CA SER A 5 9.82 10.20 0.97
C SER A 5 8.36 9.97 1.36
N TYR A 6 7.60 9.39 0.43
CA TYR A 6 6.18 9.11 0.63
C TYR A 6 5.91 7.61 0.54
N LEU A 7 4.93 7.14 1.32
CA LEU A 7 4.45 5.76 1.33
C LEU A 7 2.95 5.77 1.11
N PHE A 8 2.48 5.00 0.13
CA PHE A 8 1.07 4.73 -0.12
C PHE A 8 0.71 3.35 0.41
N VAL A 9 -0.34 3.29 1.24
CA VAL A 9 -0.87 2.05 1.82
C VAL A 9 -2.35 1.90 1.49
N TYR A 10 -2.76 0.69 1.13
CA TYR A 10 -4.13 0.41 0.64
C TYR A 10 -4.88 -0.65 1.46
N GLY A 11 -4.23 -1.25 2.46
CA GLY A 11 -4.76 -2.35 3.27
C GLY A 11 -4.76 -2.09 4.77
N THR A 12 -4.24 -3.05 5.55
CA THR A 12 -4.26 -3.06 7.02
C THR A 12 -3.37 -1.98 7.66
N LEU A 13 -2.49 -1.34 6.91
CA LEU A 13 -1.70 -0.18 7.34
C LEU A 13 -2.44 1.15 7.17
N ARG A 14 -3.63 1.15 6.55
CA ARG A 14 -4.45 2.35 6.41
C ARG A 14 -4.95 2.85 7.75
N LYS A 15 -5.17 4.16 7.81
CA LYS A 15 -5.67 4.83 9.01
C LYS A 15 -7.03 4.23 9.41
N GLY A 16 -7.16 3.84 10.68
CA GLY A 16 -8.39 3.24 11.22
C GLY A 16 -8.40 1.71 11.29
N PHE A 17 -7.41 1.02 10.72
CA PHE A 17 -7.14 -0.38 11.07
C PHE A 17 -6.34 -0.45 12.37
N ARG A 18 -6.79 -1.28 13.32
CA ARG A 18 -6.05 -1.54 14.56
C ARG A 18 -5.02 -2.65 14.31
N HIS A 19 -3.89 -2.30 13.72
CA HIS A 19 -2.76 -3.21 13.52
C HIS A 19 -1.47 -2.63 14.12
N PRO A 20 -0.62 -3.41 14.83
CA PRO A 20 0.61 -2.91 15.43
C PRO A 20 1.52 -2.17 14.44
N MET A 21 1.62 -2.69 13.21
CA MET A 21 2.43 -2.06 12.16
C MET A 21 1.82 -0.74 11.65
N GLY A 22 0.48 -0.62 11.65
CA GLY A 22 -0.18 0.65 11.36
C GLY A 22 0.09 1.69 12.45
N ALA A 23 0.12 1.28 13.72
CA ALA A 23 0.47 2.17 14.83
C ALA A 23 1.93 2.66 14.75
N LEU A 24 2.87 1.77 14.38
CA LEU A 24 4.27 2.16 14.13
C LEU A 24 4.35 3.20 12.99
N LEU A 25 3.64 2.94 11.88
CA LEU A 25 3.61 3.87 10.74
C LEU A 25 3.06 5.25 11.16
N GLU A 26 1.98 5.29 11.94
CA GLU A 26 1.43 6.56 12.45
C GLU A 26 2.36 7.29 13.44
N GLN A 27 3.29 6.59 14.09
CA GLN A 27 4.29 7.18 14.99
C GLN A 27 5.51 7.73 14.24
N GLU A 28 5.96 7.01 13.20
CA GLU A 28 7.20 7.31 12.49
C GLU A 28 6.99 8.15 11.22
N ALA A 29 5.74 8.34 10.79
CA ALA A 29 5.40 9.07 9.58
C ALA A 29 4.21 10.02 9.76
N ASN A 30 4.20 11.10 8.99
CA ASN A 30 3.13 12.09 8.98
C ASN A 30 2.04 11.68 7.98
N TYR A 31 0.81 11.52 8.45
CA TYR A 31 -0.34 11.30 7.58
C TYR A 31 -0.61 12.54 6.71
N LEU A 32 -0.61 12.38 5.38
CA LEU A 32 -0.90 13.46 4.44
C LEU A 32 -2.35 13.48 3.96
N GLY A 33 -2.98 12.31 3.85
CA GLY A 33 -4.35 12.20 3.35
C GLY A 33 -4.59 10.96 2.51
N SER A 34 -5.80 10.85 1.97
CA SER A 34 -6.15 9.77 1.05
C SER A 34 -5.60 10.02 -0.35
N GLY A 35 -5.28 8.94 -1.06
CA GLY A 35 -4.78 8.98 -2.43
C GLY A 35 -5.29 7.82 -3.26
N VAL A 36 -5.00 7.89 -4.56
CA VAL A 36 -5.40 6.88 -5.55
C VAL A 36 -4.22 6.56 -6.46
N ILE A 37 -4.00 5.26 -6.71
CA ILE A 37 -3.07 4.75 -7.72
C ILE A 37 -3.81 3.95 -8.79
N SER A 38 -3.20 3.79 -9.96
CA SER A 38 -3.72 2.88 -11.00
C SER A 38 -3.36 1.43 -10.65
N GLY A 39 -4.37 0.58 -10.45
CA GLY A 39 -4.17 -0.79 -10.03
C GLY A 39 -5.47 -1.56 -9.80
N LEU A 40 -5.31 -2.88 -9.64
CA LEU A 40 -6.39 -3.79 -9.26
C LEU A 40 -6.18 -4.26 -7.83
N LEU A 41 -7.27 -4.35 -7.07
CA LEU A 41 -7.26 -4.78 -5.68
C LEU A 41 -7.98 -6.13 -5.53
N PHE A 42 -7.39 -7.04 -4.75
CA PHE A 42 -7.93 -8.36 -4.47
C PHE A 42 -7.94 -8.66 -2.98
N ASP A 43 -8.87 -9.51 -2.55
CA ASP A 43 -8.95 -10.03 -1.19
C ASP A 43 -8.18 -11.36 -1.10
N LEU A 44 -7.10 -11.39 -0.32
CA LEU A 44 -6.37 -12.62 0.00
C LEU A 44 -6.94 -13.31 1.25
N GLY A 45 -7.95 -12.69 1.90
CA GLY A 45 -8.56 -13.14 3.14
C GLY A 45 -8.19 -12.22 4.31
N PRO A 46 -7.01 -12.42 4.95
CA PRO A 46 -6.61 -11.62 6.11
C PRO A 46 -6.21 -10.18 5.75
N TYR A 47 -5.74 -9.93 4.52
CA TYR A 47 -5.34 -8.63 4.02
C TYR A 47 -5.57 -8.54 2.51
N PRO A 48 -5.66 -7.33 1.93
CA PRO A 48 -5.79 -7.17 0.50
C PRO A 48 -4.42 -7.17 -0.18
N VAL A 49 -4.41 -7.42 -1.47
CA VAL A 49 -3.23 -7.28 -2.32
C VAL A 49 -3.53 -6.40 -3.53
N ALA A 50 -2.59 -5.53 -3.90
CA ALA A 50 -2.69 -4.71 -5.09
C ALA A 50 -1.68 -5.14 -6.15
N VAL A 51 -2.09 -5.08 -7.41
CA VAL A 51 -1.20 -5.21 -8.57
C VAL A 51 -1.32 -3.96 -9.44
N SER A 52 -0.22 -3.58 -10.09
CA SER A 52 -0.21 -2.43 -11.02
C SER A 52 -1.11 -2.70 -12.23
N SER A 53 -1.80 -1.67 -12.71
CA SER A 53 -2.58 -1.72 -13.95
C SER A 53 -2.20 -0.55 -14.85
N GLU A 54 -2.11 -0.80 -16.15
CA GLU A 54 -1.91 0.25 -17.16
C GLU A 54 -3.22 1.00 -17.48
N ASP A 55 -4.37 0.40 -17.18
CA ASP A 55 -5.67 1.03 -17.37
C ASP A 55 -5.99 1.96 -16.19
N GLN A 56 -6.11 3.26 -16.47
CA GLN A 56 -6.41 4.30 -15.49
C GLN A 56 -7.82 4.20 -14.89
N ALA A 57 -8.72 3.43 -15.51
CA ALA A 57 -10.04 3.13 -14.94
C ALA A 57 -9.93 2.21 -13.72
N ASN A 58 -8.85 1.42 -13.61
CA ASN A 58 -8.59 0.57 -12.46
C ASN A 58 -7.92 1.40 -11.37
N GLN A 59 -8.63 1.61 -10.27
CA GLN A 59 -8.19 2.49 -9.18
C GLN A 59 -8.08 1.70 -7.87
N VAL A 60 -7.00 1.95 -7.13
CA VAL A 60 -6.85 1.48 -5.74
C VAL A 60 -6.82 2.69 -4.82
N PHE A 61 -7.71 2.70 -3.83
CA PHE A 61 -7.85 3.77 -2.85
C PHE A 61 -7.06 3.44 -1.59
N GLY A 62 -6.29 4.41 -1.12
CA GLY A 62 -5.42 4.25 0.02
C GLY A 62 -5.14 5.55 0.76
N ASP A 63 -4.14 5.48 1.63
CA ASP A 63 -3.66 6.56 2.46
C ASP A 63 -2.18 6.81 2.17
N VAL A 64 -1.78 8.08 2.22
CA VAL A 64 -0.41 8.53 1.97
C VAL A 64 0.20 9.05 3.27
N TYR A 65 1.40 8.56 3.56
CA TYR A 65 2.23 8.99 4.67
C TYR A 65 3.54 9.58 4.15
N GLN A 66 4.04 10.61 4.81
CA GLN A 66 5.35 11.20 4.58
C GLN A 66 6.31 10.80 5.69
N PHE A 67 7.49 10.33 5.33
CA PHE A 67 8.52 9.93 6.28
C PHE A 67 9.89 10.42 5.85
N THR A 68 10.82 10.51 6.81
CA THR A 68 12.19 10.92 6.55
C THR A 68 13.02 9.72 6.10
N GLU A 69 13.82 9.87 5.05
CA GLU A 69 14.62 8.76 4.48
C GLU A 69 15.67 8.17 5.43
N ASN A 70 16.10 8.93 6.43
CA ASN A 70 17.00 8.45 7.48
C ASN A 70 16.32 7.58 8.54
N SER A 71 14.99 7.37 8.46
CA SER A 71 14.27 6.47 9.36
C SER A 71 14.43 5.01 8.93
N ASN A 72 14.42 4.10 9.91
CA ASN A 72 14.43 2.65 9.63
C ASN A 72 13.04 2.13 9.21
N LEU A 73 12.03 3.00 9.09
CA LEU A 73 10.64 2.63 8.84
C LEU A 73 10.48 1.73 7.62
N ILE A 74 11.12 2.10 6.51
CA ILE A 74 11.05 1.33 5.26
C ILE A 74 11.66 -0.06 5.40
N SER A 75 12.81 -0.20 6.08
CA SER A 75 13.42 -1.51 6.29
C SER A 75 12.54 -2.41 7.16
N ILE A 76 11.93 -1.85 8.22
CA ILE A 76 11.00 -2.58 9.07
C ILE A 76 9.78 -3.04 8.27
N LEU A 77 9.26 -2.20 7.37
CA LEU A 77 8.12 -2.55 6.52
C LEU A 77 8.50 -3.55 5.42
N ASP A 78 9.71 -3.46 4.84
CA ASP A 78 10.21 -4.44 3.89
C ASP A 78 10.32 -5.84 4.52
N ASP A 79 10.86 -5.91 5.75
CA ASP A 79 10.95 -7.16 6.53
C ASP A 79 9.54 -7.68 6.89
N TYR A 80 8.63 -6.79 7.27
CA TYR A 80 7.26 -7.17 7.64
C TYR A 80 6.44 -7.68 6.44
N GLU A 81 6.56 -7.06 5.28
CA GLU A 81 5.88 -7.46 4.04
C GLU A 81 6.60 -8.61 3.32
N GLY A 82 7.77 -9.05 3.81
CA GLY A 82 8.56 -10.13 3.20
C GLY A 82 9.09 -9.76 1.81
N VAL A 83 9.48 -8.50 1.60
CA VAL A 83 9.98 -8.03 0.30
C VAL A 83 11.26 -8.78 -0.07
N GLY A 84 11.22 -9.45 -1.23
CA GLY A 84 12.37 -10.21 -1.74
C GLY A 84 12.55 -11.59 -1.09
N GLU A 85 11.67 -12.00 -0.18
CA GLU A 85 11.66 -13.37 0.32
C GLU A 85 11.07 -14.32 -0.72
N LEU A 86 11.63 -15.52 -0.85
CA LEU A 86 11.06 -16.57 -1.68
C LEU A 86 10.17 -17.46 -0.79
N LEU A 87 8.90 -17.11 -0.64
CA LEU A 87 7.96 -17.95 0.11
C LEU A 87 7.58 -19.19 -0.72
N GLU A 88 7.42 -20.35 -0.05
CA GLU A 88 6.93 -21.59 -0.67
C GLU A 88 5.56 -21.39 -1.35
N THR A 89 4.79 -20.41 -0.87
CA THR A 89 3.48 -20.03 -1.40
C THR A 89 3.57 -19.20 -2.69
N GLY A 90 4.77 -18.76 -3.10
CA GLY A 90 4.98 -17.87 -4.24
C GLY A 90 4.43 -16.44 -4.04
N VAL A 91 3.95 -16.15 -2.83
CA VAL A 91 3.45 -14.82 -2.43
C VAL A 91 4.65 -13.98 -2.04
N THR A 92 4.96 -12.95 -2.81
CA THR A 92 5.96 -11.96 -2.40
C THR A 92 5.43 -10.57 -2.72
N PHE A 93 5.95 -9.58 -2.01
CA PHE A 93 5.71 -8.18 -2.34
C PHE A 93 6.97 -7.58 -2.99
N SER A 94 6.74 -6.69 -3.94
CA SER A 94 7.77 -5.81 -4.48
C SER A 94 7.44 -4.37 -4.11
N ARG A 95 8.41 -3.67 -3.53
CA ARG A 95 8.28 -2.25 -3.28
C ARG A 95 8.62 -1.47 -4.54
N LYS A 96 7.70 -0.63 -5.02
CA LYS A 96 7.85 0.20 -6.22
C LYS A 96 7.46 1.64 -5.94
N GLN A 97 8.06 2.59 -6.67
CA GLN A 97 7.56 3.97 -6.71
C GLN A 97 6.50 4.06 -7.80
N VAL A 98 5.36 4.66 -7.46
CA VAL A 98 4.26 4.91 -8.39
C VAL A 98 3.71 6.33 -8.20
N PRO A 99 3.13 6.91 -9.27
CA PRO A 99 2.38 8.15 -9.16
C PRO A 99 1.11 7.93 -8.34
N VAL A 100 0.92 8.76 -7.31
CA VAL A 100 -0.26 8.80 -6.46
C VAL A 100 -0.98 10.12 -6.66
N ASN A 101 -2.26 10.04 -7.03
CA ASN A 101 -3.15 11.19 -7.04
C ASN A 101 -3.70 11.41 -5.63
N LEU A 102 -3.17 12.40 -4.90
CA LEU A 102 -3.75 12.83 -3.63
C LEU A 102 -5.14 13.45 -3.87
N VAL A 103 -6.14 13.04 -3.07
CA VAL A 103 -7.52 13.52 -3.22
C VAL A 103 -7.63 15.04 -3.05
N GLN A 104 -6.78 15.61 -2.18
CA GLN A 104 -6.72 17.05 -1.90
C GLN A 104 -5.28 17.58 -2.02
N GLY A 105 -4.58 17.22 -3.10
CA GLY A 105 -3.17 17.61 -3.22
C GLY A 105 -2.59 17.40 -4.62
N PRO A 106 -1.28 17.65 -4.77
CA PRO A 106 -0.59 17.39 -6.03
C PRO A 106 -0.43 15.88 -6.28
N LEU A 107 -0.18 15.54 -7.53
CA LEU A 107 0.41 14.25 -7.88
C LEU A 107 1.80 14.15 -7.23
N LEU A 108 2.09 13.01 -6.62
CA LEU A 108 3.41 12.72 -6.04
C LEU A 108 3.85 11.30 -6.34
N GLU A 109 5.15 11.04 -6.25
CA GLU A 109 5.71 9.68 -6.30
C GLU A 109 5.77 9.11 -4.89
N ALA A 110 5.17 7.95 -4.67
CA ALA A 110 5.24 7.25 -3.38
C ALA A 110 5.65 5.79 -3.55
N TRP A 111 6.33 5.27 -2.54
CA TRP A 111 6.54 3.84 -2.39
C TRP A 111 5.21 3.13 -2.14
N VAL A 112 5.04 1.95 -2.73
CA VAL A 112 3.92 1.05 -2.51
C VAL A 112 4.42 -0.40 -2.55
N TYR A 113 3.84 -1.25 -1.72
CA TYR A 113 4.06 -2.70 -1.77
C TYR A 113 3.07 -3.33 -2.73
N LEU A 114 3.54 -3.87 -3.86
CA LEU A 114 2.70 -4.52 -4.86
C LEU A 114 2.94 -6.02 -4.85
N TYR A 115 1.86 -6.78 -4.91
CA TYR A 115 1.88 -8.23 -4.92
C TYR A 115 2.39 -8.75 -6.27
N THR A 116 3.24 -9.78 -6.22
CA THR A 116 3.88 -10.38 -7.40
C THR A 116 3.46 -11.82 -7.66
N GLY A 117 2.63 -12.40 -6.78
CA GLY A 117 2.14 -13.77 -6.92
C GLY A 117 1.00 -13.90 -7.94
N TYR A 118 0.53 -15.12 -8.13
CA TYR A 118 -0.62 -15.40 -9.00
C TYR A 118 -1.92 -14.82 -8.41
N ILE A 119 -2.74 -14.24 -9.28
CA ILE A 119 -4.01 -13.58 -8.90
C ILE A 119 -5.26 -14.36 -9.33
N ASP A 120 -5.13 -15.41 -10.14
CA ASP A 120 -6.26 -16.13 -10.77
C ASP A 120 -7.26 -16.72 -9.77
N HIS A 121 -6.82 -16.99 -8.54
CA HIS A 121 -7.62 -17.58 -7.47
C HIS A 121 -8.14 -16.54 -6.47
N LEU A 122 -7.80 -15.26 -6.65
CA LEU A 122 -8.12 -14.20 -5.70
C LEU A 122 -9.47 -13.56 -6.02
N VAL A 123 -10.16 -13.11 -4.98
CA VAL A 123 -11.45 -12.44 -5.12
C VAL A 123 -11.23 -10.96 -5.43
N PRO A 124 -11.69 -10.44 -6.58
CA PRO A 124 -11.48 -9.04 -6.91
C PRO A 124 -12.33 -8.13 -6.02
N ILE A 125 -11.71 -7.06 -5.53
CA ILE A 125 -12.38 -5.96 -4.84
C ILE A 125 -12.68 -4.87 -5.87
N ALA A 126 -13.82 -5.00 -6.56
CA ALA A 126 -14.18 -4.14 -7.68
C ALA A 126 -14.27 -2.63 -7.32
N SER A 127 -14.46 -2.28 -6.05
CA SER A 127 -14.46 -0.88 -5.61
C SER A 127 -13.07 -0.25 -5.51
N GLY A 128 -12.00 -1.06 -5.51
CA GLY A 128 -10.64 -0.58 -5.27
C GLY A 128 -10.38 -0.09 -3.84
N ASP A 129 -11.37 -0.10 -2.96
CA ASP A 129 -11.30 0.41 -1.59
C ASP A 129 -11.55 -0.71 -0.59
N TYR A 130 -10.47 -1.16 0.06
CA TYR A 130 -10.52 -2.21 1.07
C TYR A 130 -11.35 -1.84 2.30
N LEU A 131 -11.30 -0.57 2.74
CA LEU A 131 -12.07 -0.11 3.90
C LEU A 131 -13.57 -0.17 3.63
N ASN A 132 -13.98 0.20 2.42
CA ASN A 132 -15.37 0.05 1.99
C ASN A 132 -15.75 -1.44 1.91
N TYR A 133 -14.88 -2.28 1.35
CA TYR A 133 -15.12 -3.71 1.21
C TYR A 133 -15.31 -4.43 2.55
N LYS A 134 -14.49 -4.17 3.58
CA LYS A 134 -14.63 -4.80 4.91
C LYS A 134 -15.76 -4.22 5.79
N LYS A 135 -16.41 -3.13 5.38
CA LYS A 135 -17.59 -2.58 6.06
C LYS A 135 -18.90 -3.26 5.63
N LYS A 136 -18.87 -4.04 4.56
CA LYS A 136 -19.99 -4.85 4.07
C LYS A 136 -20.03 -6.19 4.80
#